data_AF-A0A535BWW7-F1
#
_entry.id   AF-A0A535BWW7-F1
#
_cell.length_a   1.000
_cell.length_b   1.000
_cell.length_c   1.000
_cell.angle_alpha   90.00
_cell.angle_beta   90.00
_cell.angle_gamma   90.00
#
_symmetry.space_group_name_H-M   'P 1'
#
loop_
_entity.id
_entity.type
_entity.pdbx_description
1 polymer ?
#
loop_
_entity_poly.entity_id
_entity_poly.type
_entity_poly.pdbx_seq_one_letter_code
_entity_poly.pdbx_strand_id
1 'polypeptide(L)'
;MTTLRDMRLECATATRVLAVAGLFDMHGHISIRQGDMMFICDRGASRLTVRPDLISSVRISDGKQLSEALPPSETALHLAAYRAKPEVGSVAHFHPMYATAFAVAGKPLEVASNAGAFFGGTIEMHASRFVIEKTWLYALEKARVAGALADLD
;
A
#
# COMPACT_ATOMS: atom_id res chain seq x y z
N MET A 1 -5.88 -15.36 -27.63
CA MET A 1 -5.06 -15.91 -26.54
C MET A 1 -4.45 -14.76 -25.77
N THR A 2 -5.14 -14.27 -24.75
CA THR A 2 -4.58 -13.33 -23.77
C THR A 2 -3.54 -14.10 -22.97
N THR A 3 -2.27 -13.75 -23.11
CA THR A 3 -1.19 -14.27 -22.26
C THR A 3 -1.58 -14.03 -20.80
N LEU A 4 -1.64 -15.08 -19.98
CA LEU A 4 -1.92 -14.97 -18.55
C LEU A 4 -0.90 -14.00 -17.93
N ARG A 5 -1.39 -12.93 -17.31
CA ARG A 5 -0.56 -11.89 -16.68
C ARG A 5 0.04 -12.46 -15.39
N ASP A 6 1.37 -12.60 -15.34
CA ASP A 6 2.08 -13.03 -14.15
C ASP A 6 2.20 -11.86 -13.15
N MET A 7 1.35 -11.87 -12.12
CA MET A 7 1.31 -10.85 -11.08
C MET A 7 2.60 -10.75 -10.28
N ARG A 8 3.34 -11.85 -10.10
CA ARG A 8 4.61 -11.82 -9.36
C ARG A 8 5.68 -11.14 -10.19
N LEU A 9 5.77 -11.47 -11.48
CA LEU A 9 6.69 -10.78 -12.38
C LEU A 9 6.40 -9.28 -12.45
N GLU A 10 5.13 -8.92 -12.53
CA GLU A 10 4.73 -7.53 -12.59
C GLU A 10 5.03 -6.78 -11.29
N CYS A 11 4.67 -7.35 -10.13
CA CYS A 11 4.95 -6.72 -8.84
C CYS A 11 6.45 -6.52 -8.62
N ALA A 12 7.27 -7.52 -8.97
CA ALA A 12 8.72 -7.41 -8.91
C ALA A 12 9.25 -6.31 -9.85
N THR A 13 8.68 -6.20 -11.05
CA THR A 13 9.07 -5.18 -12.02
C THR A 13 8.69 -3.78 -11.54
N ALA A 14 7.46 -3.57 -11.07
CA ALA A 14 7.01 -2.30 -10.52
C ALA A 14 7.86 -1.86 -9.31
N THR A 15 8.18 -2.79 -8.41
CA THR A 15 9.07 -2.51 -7.27
C THR A 15 10.43 -2.01 -7.74
N ARG A 16 11.05 -2.67 -8.73
CA ARG A 16 12.34 -2.25 -9.29
C ARG A 16 12.27 -0.89 -9.98
N VAL A 17 11.22 -0.63 -10.76
CA VAL A 17 11.01 0.65 -11.43
C VAL A 17 10.92 1.79 -10.40
N LEU A 18 10.14 1.61 -9.34
CA LEU A 18 9.98 2.63 -8.29
C LEU A 18 11.29 2.84 -7.49
N ALA A 19 12.07 1.78 -7.28
CA ALA A 19 13.39 1.89 -6.66
C ALA A 19 14.40 2.62 -7.56
N VAL A 20 14.46 2.28 -8.85
CA VAL A 20 15.34 2.96 -9.83
C VAL A 20 14.95 4.43 -10.01
N ALA A 21 13.65 4.74 -9.93
CA ALA A 21 13.16 6.12 -9.95
C ALA A 21 13.49 6.92 -8.67
N GLY A 22 14.11 6.29 -7.67
CA GLY A 22 14.46 6.93 -6.39
C GLY A 22 13.26 7.17 -5.46
N LEU A 23 12.10 6.57 -5.74
CA LEU A 23 10.91 6.68 -4.89
C LEU A 23 10.96 5.69 -3.73
N PHE A 24 11.50 4.49 -3.95
CA PHE A 24 11.63 3.48 -2.91
C PHE A 24 13.04 3.47 -2.33
N ASP A 25 13.08 3.65 -1.01
CA ASP A 25 14.18 3.20 -0.17
C ASP A 25 14.07 1.68 0.09
N MET A 26 14.85 1.16 1.04
CA MET A 26 14.75 -0.24 1.46
C MET A 26 13.48 -0.58 2.25
N HIS A 27 12.58 0.37 2.52
CA HIS A 27 11.34 0.13 3.22
C HIS A 27 10.11 0.38 2.33
N GLY A 28 10.26 1.08 1.21
CA GLY A 28 9.22 1.24 0.22
C GLY A 28 8.76 -0.09 -0.40
N HIS A 29 7.47 -0.20 -0.64
CA HIS A 29 6.85 -1.38 -1.26
C HIS A 29 5.57 -1.01 -2.02
N ILE A 30 5.28 -1.81 -3.04
CA ILE A 30 4.04 -1.74 -3.83
C ILE A 30 3.38 -3.11 -3.80
N SER A 31 2.05 -3.11 -3.77
CA SER A 31 1.25 -4.31 -3.99
C SER A 31 0.38 -4.20 -5.23
N ILE A 32 0.04 -5.35 -5.81
CA ILE A 32 -0.87 -5.49 -6.95
C ILE A 32 -2.00 -6.45 -6.58
N ARG A 33 -3.23 -6.10 -6.95
CA ARG A 33 -4.43 -6.92 -6.74
C ARG A 33 -4.78 -7.74 -7.97
N GLN A 34 -5.20 -8.99 -7.75
CA GLN A 34 -5.88 -9.83 -8.71
C GLN A 34 -7.00 -10.61 -8.02
N GLY A 35 -8.25 -10.19 -8.22
CA GLY A 35 -9.40 -10.78 -7.50
C GLY A 35 -9.30 -10.55 -5.99
N ASP A 36 -9.33 -11.62 -5.21
CA ASP A 36 -9.13 -11.61 -3.74
C ASP A 36 -7.66 -11.81 -3.33
N MET A 37 -6.73 -11.72 -4.28
CA MET A 37 -5.29 -11.90 -4.03
C MET A 37 -4.56 -10.57 -4.15
N MET A 38 -3.60 -10.36 -3.24
CA MET A 38 -2.64 -9.29 -3.26
C MET A 38 -1.22 -9.87 -3.39
N PHE A 39 -0.39 -9.26 -4.21
CA PHE A 39 1.01 -9.59 -4.40
C PHE A 39 1.88 -8.44 -3.92
N ILE A 40 2.90 -8.70 -3.10
CA ILE A 40 3.78 -7.67 -2.51
C ILE A 40 5.20 -8.23 -2.31
N CYS A 41 6.24 -7.40 -2.37
CA CYS A 41 7.62 -7.87 -2.21
C CYS A 41 7.92 -8.40 -0.81
N ASP A 42 8.77 -9.42 -0.71
CA ASP A 42 9.33 -9.90 0.56
C ASP A 42 10.04 -8.75 1.31
N ARG A 43 9.84 -8.68 2.63
CA ARG A 43 10.37 -7.62 3.49
C ARG A 43 11.90 -7.49 3.44
N GLY A 44 12.60 -8.61 3.26
CA GLY A 44 14.06 -8.71 3.20
C GLY A 44 14.64 -8.60 1.79
N ALA A 45 13.81 -8.60 0.75
CA ALA A 45 14.29 -8.52 -0.63
C ALA A 45 14.81 -7.13 -0.98
N SER A 46 15.92 -7.03 -1.73
CA SER A 46 16.36 -5.74 -2.29
C SER A 46 15.32 -5.22 -3.29
N ARG A 47 14.94 -3.94 -3.17
CA ARG A 47 13.94 -3.32 -4.05
C ARG A 47 14.47 -3.13 -5.47
N LEU A 48 15.80 -3.08 -5.63
CA LEU A 48 16.47 -2.97 -6.94
C LEU A 48 16.58 -4.32 -7.68
N THR A 49 16.62 -5.44 -6.97
CA THR A 49 16.88 -6.76 -7.56
C THR A 49 15.83 -7.82 -7.22
N VAL A 50 14.72 -7.44 -6.60
CA VAL A 50 13.64 -8.36 -6.24
C VAL A 50 13.21 -9.17 -7.46
N ARG A 51 13.06 -10.47 -7.24
CA ARG A 51 12.67 -11.45 -8.26
C ARG A 51 11.23 -11.92 -8.01
N PRO A 52 10.56 -12.50 -9.03
CA PRO A 52 9.19 -12.98 -8.89
C PRO A 52 9.01 -14.03 -7.78
N ASP A 53 10.01 -14.86 -7.50
CA ASP A 53 9.98 -15.86 -6.41
C ASP A 53 10.02 -15.24 -5.01
N LEU A 54 10.44 -13.98 -4.89
CA LEU A 54 10.43 -13.19 -3.66
C LEU A 54 9.20 -12.26 -3.57
N ILE A 55 8.15 -12.54 -4.32
CA ILE A 55 6.85 -11.86 -4.20
C ILE A 55 5.91 -12.72 -3.37
N SER A 56 5.50 -12.17 -2.23
CA SER A 56 4.51 -12.75 -1.35
C SER A 56 3.11 -12.65 -1.96
N SER A 57 2.28 -13.66 -1.74
CA SER A 57 0.86 -13.65 -2.05
C SER A 57 0.04 -13.70 -0.76
N VAL A 58 -0.87 -12.74 -0.59
CA VAL A 58 -1.71 -12.57 0.60
C VAL A 58 -3.16 -12.47 0.15
N ARG A 59 -4.08 -13.16 0.83
CA ARG A 59 -5.51 -13.05 0.54
C ARG A 59 -6.09 -11.77 1.14
N ILE A 60 -6.86 -11.02 0.37
CA ILE A 60 -7.38 -9.71 0.78
C ILE A 60 -8.47 -9.87 1.83
N SER A 61 -9.40 -10.82 1.67
CA SER A 61 -10.53 -11.01 2.58
C SER A 61 -10.12 -11.25 4.04
N ASP A 62 -9.12 -12.09 4.29
CA ASP A 62 -8.72 -12.50 5.66
C ASP A 62 -7.28 -12.11 6.05
N GLY A 63 -6.46 -11.63 5.09
CA GLY A 63 -5.06 -11.29 5.34
C GLY A 63 -4.11 -12.49 5.44
N LYS A 64 -4.58 -13.70 5.09
CA LYS A 64 -3.77 -14.92 5.16
C LYS A 64 -2.65 -14.89 4.13
N GLN A 65 -1.41 -15.09 4.58
CA GLN A 65 -0.27 -15.36 3.71
C GLN A 65 -0.40 -16.75 3.08
N LEU A 66 -0.18 -16.82 1.75
CA LEU A 66 -0.38 -18.02 0.93
C LEU A 66 0.92 -18.48 0.21
N SER A 67 2.05 -17.83 0.49
CA SER A 67 3.37 -18.14 -0.06
C SER A 67 4.44 -18.15 1.03
N GLU A 68 5.61 -18.70 0.76
CA GLU A 68 6.75 -18.69 1.69
C GLU A 68 7.38 -17.29 1.87
N ALA A 69 7.42 -16.47 0.81
CA ALA A 69 7.94 -15.10 0.89
C ALA A 69 7.17 -14.27 1.94
N LEU A 70 7.91 -13.64 2.85
CA LEU A 70 7.40 -12.96 4.03
C LEU A 70 7.10 -11.50 3.69
N PRO A 71 5.82 -11.08 3.68
CA PRO A 71 5.48 -9.73 3.27
C PRO A 71 5.91 -8.68 4.33
N PRO A 72 5.92 -7.38 4.00
CA PRO A 72 6.26 -6.32 4.94
C PRO A 72 5.29 -6.28 6.13
N SER A 73 5.75 -5.84 7.30
CA SER A 73 4.89 -5.69 8.51
C SER A 73 3.70 -4.77 8.25
N GLU A 74 3.86 -3.81 7.34
CA GLU A 74 2.86 -2.82 6.94
C GLU A 74 1.83 -3.36 5.92
N THR A 75 1.82 -4.67 5.66
CA THR A 75 0.84 -5.31 4.76
C THR A 75 -0.61 -4.97 5.10
N ALA A 76 -0.90 -4.75 6.38
CA ALA A 76 -2.22 -4.34 6.84
C ALA A 76 -2.71 -3.02 6.21
N LEU A 77 -1.79 -2.10 5.83
CA LEU A 77 -2.09 -0.88 5.06
C LEU A 77 -2.74 -1.19 3.72
N HIS A 78 -2.13 -2.11 2.98
CA HIS A 78 -2.57 -2.48 1.64
C HIS A 78 -3.91 -3.20 1.70
N LEU A 79 -4.06 -4.15 2.65
CA LEU A 79 -5.31 -4.87 2.86
C LEU A 79 -6.46 -3.92 3.20
N ALA A 80 -6.24 -2.95 4.08
CA ALA A 80 -7.25 -1.95 4.42
C ALA A 80 -7.65 -1.12 3.20
N ALA A 81 -6.68 -0.66 2.40
CA ALA A 81 -6.95 0.10 1.19
C ALA A 81 -7.77 -0.72 0.17
N TYR A 82 -7.42 -1.99 -0.07
CA TYR A 82 -8.16 -2.85 -1.01
C TYR A 82 -9.57 -3.22 -0.54
N ARG A 83 -9.77 -3.39 0.78
CA ARG A 83 -11.09 -3.66 1.38
C ARG A 83 -11.98 -2.42 1.33
N ALA A 84 -11.42 -1.24 1.61
CA ALA A 84 -12.15 0.02 1.57
C ALA A 84 -12.49 0.47 0.15
N LYS A 85 -11.62 0.15 -0.83
CA LYS A 85 -11.78 0.55 -2.24
C LYS A 85 -11.61 -0.65 -3.17
N PRO A 86 -12.68 -1.40 -3.46
CA PRO A 86 -12.64 -2.60 -4.32
C PRO A 86 -12.08 -2.37 -5.72
N GLU A 87 -12.20 -1.15 -6.25
CA GLU A 87 -11.72 -0.72 -7.56
C GLU A 87 -10.21 -0.48 -7.64
N VAL A 88 -9.51 -0.38 -6.50
CA VAL A 88 -8.07 -0.13 -6.46
C VAL A 88 -7.30 -1.38 -6.90
N GLY A 89 -6.48 -1.22 -7.96
CA GLY A 89 -5.64 -2.28 -8.51
C GLY A 89 -4.24 -2.38 -7.88
N SER A 90 -3.71 -1.29 -7.33
CA SER A 90 -2.39 -1.26 -6.71
C SER A 90 -2.30 -0.24 -5.58
N VAL A 91 -1.42 -0.51 -4.61
CA VAL A 91 -1.17 0.37 -3.45
C VAL A 91 0.33 0.45 -3.26
N ALA A 92 0.88 1.66 -3.14
CA ALA A 92 2.28 1.89 -2.86
C ALA A 92 2.45 2.63 -1.53
N HIS A 93 3.43 2.23 -0.75
CA HIS A 93 3.84 2.85 0.49
C HIS A 93 5.34 3.13 0.44
N PHE A 94 5.75 4.35 0.80
CA PHE A 94 7.13 4.81 0.80
C PHE A 94 7.27 6.13 1.57
N HIS A 95 8.51 6.63 1.67
CA HIS A 95 8.88 7.77 2.50
C HIS A 95 9.45 8.95 1.69
N PRO A 96 8.66 9.64 0.84
CA PRO A 96 9.16 10.79 0.11
C PRO A 96 9.60 11.90 1.09
N MET A 97 10.85 12.36 0.96
CA MET A 97 11.51 13.29 1.90
C MET A 97 10.62 14.48 2.31
N TYR A 98 10.04 15.18 1.34
CA TYR A 98 9.22 16.37 1.61
C TYR A 98 7.89 16.02 2.29
N ALA A 99 7.20 14.97 1.84
CA ALA A 99 5.96 14.54 2.48
C ALA A 99 6.20 14.13 3.94
N THR A 100 7.27 13.37 4.19
CA THR A 100 7.70 12.98 5.54
C THR A 100 8.05 14.19 6.39
N ALA A 101 8.76 15.18 5.85
CA ALA A 101 9.11 16.41 6.57
C ALA A 101 7.87 17.21 7.00
N PHE A 102 6.88 17.35 6.11
CA PHE A 102 5.60 18.01 6.45
C PHE A 102 4.84 17.23 7.51
N ALA A 103 4.78 15.89 7.39
CA ALA A 103 4.13 15.04 8.38
C ALA A 103 4.79 15.14 9.77
N VAL A 104 6.12 15.11 9.85
CA VAL A 104 6.87 15.27 11.10
C VAL A 104 6.68 16.68 11.69
N ALA A 105 6.58 17.70 10.85
CA ALA A 105 6.32 19.07 11.28
C ALA A 105 4.86 19.31 11.72
N GLY A 106 3.97 18.32 11.56
CA GLY A 106 2.54 18.47 11.83
C GLY A 106 1.86 19.48 10.90
N LYS A 107 2.41 19.70 9.70
CA LYS A 107 1.90 20.67 8.73
C LYS A 107 1.20 19.94 7.57
N PRO A 108 0.00 20.39 7.16
CA PRO A 108 -0.63 19.86 5.96
C PRO A 108 0.20 20.20 4.72
N LEU A 109 0.21 19.30 3.74
CA LEU A 109 0.82 19.56 2.44
C LEU A 109 -0.23 20.19 1.53
N GLU A 110 -0.10 21.49 1.28
CA GLU A 110 -0.99 22.25 0.39
C GLU A 110 -0.75 21.90 -1.08
N VAL A 111 -1.83 21.74 -1.83
CA VAL A 111 -1.76 21.54 -3.28
C VAL A 111 -1.52 22.88 -3.97
N ALA A 112 -0.28 23.11 -4.37
CA ALA A 112 0.15 24.35 -5.02
C ALA A 112 0.51 24.19 -6.52
N SER A 113 0.25 23.03 -7.12
CA SER A 113 0.58 22.76 -8.52
C SER A 113 -0.53 22.01 -9.26
N ASN A 114 -0.58 22.18 -10.58
CA ASN A 114 -1.57 21.51 -11.45
C ASN A 114 -1.51 19.98 -11.33
N ALA A 115 -0.31 19.41 -11.14
CA ALA A 115 -0.16 17.97 -10.97
C ALA A 115 -0.83 17.44 -9.69
N GLY A 116 -0.95 18.27 -8.66
CA GLY A 116 -1.59 17.91 -7.39
C GLY A 116 -3.09 18.13 -7.35
N ALA A 117 -3.69 18.79 -8.36
CA ALA A 117 -5.11 19.21 -8.33
C ALA A 117 -6.09 18.04 -8.11
N PHE A 118 -5.72 16.83 -8.52
CA PHE A 118 -6.50 15.61 -8.32
C PHE A 118 -6.69 15.24 -6.83
N PHE A 119 -5.86 15.76 -5.94
CA PHE A 119 -5.91 15.48 -4.50
C PHE A 119 -6.71 16.51 -3.69
N GLY A 120 -7.26 17.56 -4.33
CA GLY A 120 -8.02 18.61 -3.65
C GLY A 120 -7.15 19.74 -3.11
N GLY A 121 -7.56 20.37 -2.00
CA GLY A 121 -6.85 21.52 -1.41
C GLY A 121 -5.60 21.13 -0.64
N THR A 122 -5.73 20.15 0.27
CA THR A 122 -4.63 19.66 1.12
C THR A 122 -4.54 18.14 1.02
N ILE A 123 -3.31 17.61 1.07
CA ILE A 123 -3.11 16.18 1.26
C ILE A 123 -3.41 15.85 2.72
N GLU A 124 -4.37 14.94 2.93
CA GLU A 124 -4.76 14.51 4.28
C GLU A 124 -3.58 13.87 5.01
N MET A 125 -3.32 14.37 6.23
CA MET A 125 -2.40 13.75 7.17
C MET A 125 -3.18 12.95 8.19
N HIS A 126 -2.92 11.65 8.28
CA HIS A 126 -3.56 10.80 9.27
C HIS A 126 -2.75 10.81 10.58
N ALA A 127 -3.38 11.25 11.67
CA ALA A 127 -2.72 11.48 12.97
C ALA A 127 -2.26 10.21 13.70
N SER A 128 -2.59 9.02 13.18
CA SER A 128 -2.51 7.78 13.95
C SER A 128 -1.27 6.95 13.62
N ARG A 129 -0.37 6.80 14.61
CA ARG A 129 0.72 5.80 14.62
C ARG A 129 0.22 4.36 14.42
N PHE A 130 -1.05 4.10 14.73
CA PHE A 130 -1.67 2.77 14.63
C PHE A 130 -1.88 2.30 13.19
N VAL A 131 -1.70 3.18 12.19
CA VAL A 131 -1.76 2.83 10.77
C VAL A 131 -0.66 1.80 10.44
N ILE A 132 0.54 1.92 11.02
CA ILE A 132 1.71 1.06 10.77
C ILE A 132 1.61 -0.32 11.47
N GLU A 133 1.00 -0.41 12.66
CA GLU A 133 0.94 -1.66 13.45
C GLU A 133 -0.42 -2.38 13.46
N LYS A 134 -1.53 -1.65 13.31
CA LYS A 134 -2.89 -2.18 13.53
C LYS A 134 -3.91 -1.53 12.58
N THR A 135 -3.66 -1.61 11.27
CA THR A 135 -4.54 -1.02 10.25
C THR A 135 -6.00 -1.52 10.33
N TRP A 136 -6.27 -2.68 10.96
CA TRP A 136 -7.64 -3.17 11.17
C TRP A 136 -8.50 -2.24 12.04
N LEU A 137 -7.93 -1.62 13.09
CA LEU A 137 -8.68 -0.69 13.96
C LEU A 137 -8.99 0.63 13.24
N TYR A 138 -8.06 1.11 12.41
CA TYR A 138 -8.27 2.33 11.64
C TYR A 138 -9.23 2.13 10.46
N ALA A 139 -9.19 0.97 9.80
CA ALA A 139 -10.17 0.60 8.79
C ALA A 139 -11.58 0.46 9.38
N LEU A 140 -11.70 -0.09 10.60
CA LEU A 140 -12.97 -0.11 11.34
C LEU A 140 -13.45 1.28 11.74
N GLU A 141 -12.54 2.14 12.22
CA GLU A 141 -12.88 3.52 12.57
C GLU A 141 -13.36 4.30 11.34
N LYS A 142 -12.68 4.18 10.20
CA LYS A 142 -13.11 4.79 8.94
C LYS A 142 -14.39 4.16 8.38
N ALA A 143 -14.59 2.85 8.51
CA ALA A 143 -15.84 2.18 8.12
C ALA A 143 -17.02 2.60 9.01
N ARG A 144 -16.78 2.89 10.29
CA ARG A 144 -17.77 3.48 11.20
C ARG A 144 -18.07 4.94 10.86
N VAL A 145 -17.04 5.76 10.65
CA VAL A 145 -17.17 7.19 10.30
C VAL A 145 -17.82 7.37 8.92
N ALA A 146 -17.61 6.44 7.98
CA ALA A 146 -18.24 6.44 6.66
C ALA A 146 -19.62 5.75 6.62
N GLY A 147 -20.14 5.28 7.76
CA GLY A 147 -21.47 4.63 7.84
C GLY A 147 -21.56 3.27 7.15
N ALA A 148 -20.44 2.61 6.87
CA ALA A 148 -20.37 1.34 6.13
C ALA A 148 -20.51 0.09 7.03
N LEU A 149 -20.49 0.26 8.35
CA LEU A 149 -20.77 -0.79 9.32
C LEU A 149 -21.87 -0.29 10.26
N ALA A 150 -23.11 -0.74 10.01
CA ALA A 150 -24.16 -0.65 11.02
C ALA A 150 -23.82 -1.63 12.15
N ASP A 151 -23.85 -1.10 13.37
CA ASP A 151 -23.87 -1.75 14.68
C ASP A 151 -23.66 -3.28 14.68
N LEU A 152 -22.42 -3.67 14.93
CA LEU A 152 -22.11 -4.99 15.48
C LEU A 152 -21.77 -4.77 16.96
N ASP A 153 -22.77 -5.00 17.81
CA ASP A 153 -22.62 -5.25 19.25
C ASP A 153 -21.81 -6.53 19.50
#